data_AF-A0A3P7LX56-F1
#
_entry.id   AF-A0A3P7LX56-F1
#
_cell.length_a   1.000
_cell.length_b   1.000
_cell.length_c   1.000
_cell.angle_alpha   90.00
_cell.angle_beta   90.00
_cell.angle_gamma   90.00
#
_symmetry.space_group_name_H-M   'P 1'
#
loop_
_entity.id
_entity.type
_entity.pdbx_description
1 polymer ?
#
loop_
_entity_poly.entity_id
_entity_poly.type
_entity_poly.pdbx_seq_one_letter_code
_entity_poly.pdbx_strand_id
1 'polypeptide(L)'
;MPDDQVKDRGAQIDALHCCANMLRGMRTSDLSPKAYYELYIKTTEVLNDLEFQLTEDFKQGRPLPHLYETVQYVASIVPRLYLLITIGVVQIKSKELPCREVLHDLVEMCRGVQHPMRGLFLRNYLLSSIRPGLLPDADLPLPPHGATQDGDLPTANCEGAREDGTDSGTVLDSVNFILINFAEMNKLWVRMQHQGHTRDRERREQERRDLRVLVGANIHRISQLESVSIELYSRVG
;
A
#
# COMPACT_ATOMS: atom_id res chain seq x y z
N MET A 1 10.27 -25.18 25.14
CA MET A 1 9.79 -23.79 25.10
C MET A 1 10.67 -22.87 24.24
N PRO A 2 12.02 -22.96 24.21
CA PRO A 2 12.81 -22.22 23.22
C PRO A 2 12.83 -22.86 21.81
N ASP A 3 12.71 -24.19 21.69
CA ASP A 3 12.80 -24.88 20.38
C ASP A 3 11.62 -24.63 19.44
N ASP A 4 10.40 -24.43 19.96
CA ASP A 4 9.21 -24.19 19.12
C ASP A 4 9.23 -22.80 18.47
N GLN A 5 9.73 -21.77 19.17
CA GLN A 5 9.83 -20.41 18.60
C GLN A 5 10.87 -20.32 17.47
N VAL A 6 11.99 -21.05 17.59
CA VAL A 6 13.03 -21.07 16.55
C VAL A 6 12.51 -21.79 15.30
N LYS A 7 11.73 -22.87 15.47
CA LYS A 7 11.13 -23.62 14.38
C LYS A 7 10.07 -22.81 13.64
N ASP A 8 9.23 -22.09 14.38
CA ASP A 8 8.19 -21.22 13.80
C ASP A 8 8.79 -20.05 13.02
N ARG A 9 9.88 -19.46 13.52
CA ARG A 9 10.62 -18.40 12.81
C ARG A 9 11.21 -18.93 11.49
N GLY A 10 11.77 -20.13 11.49
CA GLY A 10 12.25 -20.79 10.26
C GLY A 10 11.12 -20.94 9.23
N ALA A 11 9.97 -21.42 9.66
CA ALA A 11 8.80 -21.62 8.79
C ALA A 11 8.30 -20.31 8.15
N GLN A 12 8.26 -19.21 8.91
CA GLN A 12 7.85 -17.89 8.39
C GLN A 12 8.82 -17.37 7.31
N ILE A 13 10.12 -17.49 7.54
CA ILE A 13 11.15 -17.09 6.58
C ILE A 13 11.11 -17.96 5.32
N ASP A 14 10.91 -19.27 5.48
CA ASP A 14 10.76 -20.20 4.36
C ASP A 14 9.51 -19.87 3.52
N ALA A 15 8.40 -19.53 4.16
CA ALA A 15 7.18 -19.08 3.49
C ALA A 15 7.42 -17.80 2.67
N LEU A 16 8.15 -16.82 3.23
CA LEU A 16 8.53 -15.60 2.53
C LEU A 16 9.44 -15.88 1.32
N HIS A 17 10.42 -16.77 1.46
CA HIS A 17 11.28 -17.19 0.35
C HIS A 17 10.49 -17.90 -0.76
N CYS A 18 9.53 -18.76 -0.38
CA CYS A 18 8.63 -19.41 -1.33
C CYS A 18 7.79 -18.38 -2.10
N CYS A 19 7.18 -17.43 -1.40
CA CYS A 19 6.40 -16.35 -2.01
C CYS A 19 7.26 -15.45 -2.90
N ALA A 20 8.49 -15.12 -2.47
CA ALA A 20 9.44 -14.35 -3.29
C ALA A 20 9.78 -15.07 -4.60
N ASN A 21 9.92 -16.40 -4.56
CA ASN A 21 10.16 -17.22 -5.74
C ASN A 21 8.94 -17.28 -6.66
N MET A 22 7.74 -17.46 -6.12
CA MET A 22 6.48 -17.38 -6.89
C MET A 22 6.33 -16.03 -7.59
N LEU A 23 6.59 -14.93 -6.86
CA LEU A 23 6.48 -13.56 -7.35
C LEU A 23 7.46 -13.21 -8.49
N ARG A 24 8.48 -14.05 -8.75
CA ARG A 24 9.32 -13.88 -9.94
C ARG A 24 8.49 -13.92 -11.23
N GLY A 25 7.39 -14.67 -11.24
CA GLY A 25 6.44 -14.72 -12.36
C GLY A 25 5.86 -13.35 -12.71
N MET A 26 5.59 -12.50 -11.71
CA MET A 26 5.04 -11.14 -11.91
C MET A 26 6.01 -10.19 -12.62
N ARG A 27 7.28 -10.58 -12.79
CA ARG A 27 8.27 -9.83 -13.56
C ARG A 27 8.21 -10.09 -15.06
N THR A 28 7.33 -10.96 -15.55
CA THR A 28 7.21 -11.19 -16.99
C THR A 28 6.70 -9.93 -17.71
N SER A 29 7.14 -9.75 -18.96
CA SER A 29 6.54 -8.82 -19.93
C SER A 29 5.95 -9.53 -21.14
N ASP A 30 6.01 -10.86 -21.17
CA ASP A 30 5.67 -11.66 -22.35
C ASP A 30 4.20 -12.09 -22.35
N LEU A 31 3.48 -11.80 -21.26
CA LEU A 31 2.07 -12.11 -21.13
C LEU A 31 1.19 -11.00 -21.70
N SER A 32 0.08 -11.41 -22.31
CA SER A 32 -1.02 -10.48 -22.59
C SER A 32 -1.61 -9.94 -21.28
N PRO A 33 -2.27 -8.78 -21.30
CA PRO A 33 -2.90 -8.22 -20.10
C PRO A 33 -3.89 -9.17 -19.42
N LYS A 34 -4.62 -9.97 -20.20
CA LYS A 34 -5.55 -10.98 -19.67
C LYS A 34 -4.80 -12.10 -18.93
N ALA A 35 -3.76 -12.67 -19.53
CA ALA A 35 -2.96 -13.70 -18.88
C ALA A 35 -2.22 -13.17 -17.65
N TYR A 36 -1.75 -11.92 -17.70
CA TYR A 36 -1.15 -11.24 -16.56
C TYR A 36 -2.16 -11.04 -15.42
N TYR A 37 -3.42 -10.71 -15.75
CA TYR A 37 -4.50 -10.59 -14.76
C TYR A 37 -4.83 -11.93 -14.08
N GLU A 38 -4.86 -13.03 -14.83
CA GLU A 38 -5.07 -14.37 -14.26
C GLU A 38 -3.92 -14.76 -13.32
N LEU A 39 -2.68 -14.45 -13.70
CA LEU A 39 -1.51 -14.65 -12.83
C LEU A 39 -1.59 -13.77 -11.58
N TYR A 40 -2.03 -12.53 -11.73
CA TYR A 40 -2.21 -11.57 -10.64
C TYR A 40 -3.23 -12.06 -9.60
N ILE A 41 -4.37 -12.62 -10.04
CA ILE A 41 -5.38 -13.17 -9.12
C ILE A 41 -4.77 -14.29 -8.25
N LYS A 42 -4.15 -15.28 -8.89
CA LYS A 42 -3.51 -16.41 -8.18
C LYS A 42 -2.42 -15.95 -7.21
N THR A 43 -1.62 -14.98 -7.63
CA THR A 43 -0.58 -14.39 -6.78
C THR A 43 -1.19 -13.69 -5.57
N THR A 44 -2.27 -12.94 -5.78
CA THR A 44 -2.99 -12.22 -4.72
C THR A 44 -3.62 -13.17 -3.71
N GLU A 45 -4.20 -14.29 -4.16
CA GLU A 45 -4.74 -15.34 -3.29
C GLU A 45 -3.67 -15.87 -2.33
N VAL A 46 -2.52 -16.29 -2.86
CA VAL A 46 -1.41 -16.81 -2.04
C VAL A 46 -0.87 -15.75 -1.06
N LEU A 47 -0.79 -14.48 -1.49
CA LEU A 47 -0.34 -13.40 -0.60
C LEU A 47 -1.36 -13.07 0.50
N ASN A 48 -2.66 -13.22 0.21
CA ASN A 48 -3.71 -13.04 1.22
C ASN A 48 -3.68 -14.18 2.25
N ASP A 49 -3.40 -15.41 1.83
CA ASP A 49 -3.21 -16.53 2.75
C ASP A 49 -2.00 -16.28 3.66
N LEU A 50 -0.89 -15.77 3.11
CA LEU A 50 0.28 -15.36 3.88
C LEU A 50 -0.06 -14.23 4.88
N GLU A 51 -0.77 -13.20 4.43
CA GLU A 51 -1.24 -12.07 5.28
C GLU A 51 -2.04 -12.59 6.47
N PHE A 52 -2.98 -13.50 6.20
CA PHE A 52 -3.83 -14.11 7.22
C PHE A 52 -3.01 -14.93 8.22
N GLN A 53 -2.14 -15.82 7.73
CA GLN A 53 -1.28 -16.65 8.58
C GLN A 53 -0.40 -15.82 9.51
N LEU A 54 0.29 -14.80 8.98
CA LEU A 54 1.15 -13.94 9.79
C LEU A 54 0.36 -13.13 10.81
N THR A 55 -0.85 -12.69 10.46
CA THR A 55 -1.74 -11.99 11.40
C THR A 55 -2.20 -12.91 12.54
N GLU A 56 -2.52 -14.17 12.24
CA GLU A 56 -2.92 -15.16 13.26
C GLU A 56 -1.74 -15.57 14.15
N ASP A 57 -0.55 -15.75 13.58
CA ASP A 57 0.69 -16.00 14.33
C ASP A 57 0.92 -14.89 15.37
N PHE A 58 0.78 -13.62 14.95
CA PHE A 58 0.93 -12.48 15.85
C PHE A 58 -0.10 -12.48 16.98
N LYS A 59 -1.38 -12.74 16.68
CA LYS A 59 -2.44 -12.84 17.70
C LYS A 59 -2.20 -13.93 18.73
N GLN A 60 -1.51 -15.01 18.34
CA GLN A 60 -1.11 -16.09 19.22
C GLN A 60 0.12 -15.75 20.08
N GLY A 61 0.61 -14.51 20.00
CA GLY A 61 1.76 -14.04 20.77
C GLY A 61 3.10 -14.47 20.19
N ARG A 62 3.14 -14.93 18.93
CA ARG A 62 4.40 -15.21 18.24
C ARG A 62 4.97 -13.91 17.70
N PRO A 63 6.17 -13.49 18.12
CA PRO A 63 6.74 -12.22 17.68
C PRO A 63 7.03 -12.29 16.19
N LEU A 64 6.84 -11.18 15.47
CA LEU A 64 7.17 -11.02 14.04
C LEU A 64 8.44 -10.14 13.86
N PRO A 65 9.59 -10.46 14.47
CA PRO A 65 10.68 -9.52 14.57
C PRO A 65 11.31 -9.23 13.19
N HIS A 66 11.27 -7.96 12.81
CA HIS A 66 11.96 -7.40 11.63
C HIS A 66 11.60 -8.03 10.29
N LEU A 67 10.37 -8.55 10.12
CA LEU A 67 9.94 -9.07 8.81
C LEU A 67 9.95 -7.97 7.73
N TYR A 68 9.60 -6.72 8.09
CA TYR A 68 9.67 -5.57 7.18
C TYR A 68 11.08 -5.35 6.64
N GLU A 69 12.09 -5.39 7.50
CA GLU A 69 13.50 -5.27 7.09
C GLU A 69 13.94 -6.49 6.28
N THR A 70 13.52 -7.68 6.71
CA THR A 70 13.88 -8.94 6.06
C THR A 70 13.46 -8.97 4.59
N VAL A 71 12.23 -8.53 4.27
CA VAL A 71 11.75 -8.51 2.89
C VAL A 71 12.46 -7.45 2.04
N GLN A 72 13.04 -6.40 2.63
CA GLN A 72 13.78 -5.38 1.88
C GLN A 72 15.07 -5.91 1.24
N TYR A 73 15.66 -6.97 1.80
CA TYR A 73 16.83 -7.67 1.23
C TYR A 73 16.51 -8.48 -0.03
N VAL A 74 15.24 -8.64 -0.40
CA VAL A 74 14.85 -9.28 -1.67
C VAL A 74 15.35 -8.43 -2.84
N ALA A 75 16.33 -8.96 -3.59
CA ALA A 75 17.02 -8.22 -4.64
C ALA A 75 16.10 -7.72 -5.77
N SER A 76 15.01 -8.43 -6.06
CA SER A 76 14.10 -8.06 -7.14
C SER A 76 12.99 -7.16 -6.65
N ILE A 77 12.90 -5.97 -7.26
CA ILE A 77 11.95 -4.93 -6.85
C ILE A 77 10.48 -5.35 -6.87
N VAL A 78 10.04 -6.11 -7.90
CA VAL A 78 8.63 -6.52 -7.99
C VAL A 78 8.26 -7.48 -6.85
N PRO A 79 8.94 -8.63 -6.67
CA PRO A 79 8.71 -9.50 -5.50
C PRO A 79 8.83 -8.78 -4.17
N ARG A 80 9.87 -7.93 -4.02
CA ARG A 80 10.09 -7.15 -2.79
C ARG A 80 8.88 -6.30 -2.45
N LEU A 81 8.35 -5.53 -3.40
CA LEU A 81 7.25 -4.60 -3.11
C LEU A 81 5.93 -5.33 -2.82
N TYR A 82 5.62 -6.44 -3.49
CA TYR A 82 4.44 -7.24 -3.14
C TYR A 82 4.53 -7.76 -1.69
N LEU A 83 5.69 -8.30 -1.30
CA LEU A 83 5.91 -8.76 0.08
C LEU A 83 5.91 -7.59 1.07
N LEU A 84 6.53 -6.46 0.73
CA LEU A 84 6.57 -5.27 1.58
C LEU A 84 5.16 -4.73 1.87
N ILE A 85 4.28 -4.71 0.86
CA ILE A 85 2.87 -4.34 1.04
C ILE A 85 2.17 -5.34 1.98
N THR A 86 2.34 -6.65 1.75
CA THR A 86 1.73 -7.69 2.60
C THR A 86 2.15 -7.54 4.06
N ILE A 87 3.46 -7.43 4.31
CA ILE A 87 4.01 -7.30 5.67
C ILE A 87 3.64 -5.95 6.28
N GLY A 88 3.65 -4.86 5.50
CA GLY A 88 3.21 -3.55 5.96
C GLY A 88 1.76 -3.57 6.46
N VAL A 89 0.85 -4.25 5.74
CA VAL A 89 -0.53 -4.43 6.19
C VAL A 89 -0.61 -5.23 7.49
N VAL A 90 0.17 -6.32 7.62
CA VAL A 90 0.24 -7.09 8.86
C VAL A 90 0.71 -6.20 10.02
N GLN A 91 1.74 -5.37 9.82
CA GLN A 91 2.27 -4.49 10.86
C GLN A 91 1.30 -3.39 11.30
N ILE A 92 0.51 -2.84 10.35
CA ILE A 92 -0.58 -1.92 10.68
C ILE A 92 -1.63 -2.63 11.53
N LYS A 93 -2.04 -3.86 11.17
CA LYS A 93 -3.02 -4.65 11.94
C LYS A 93 -2.52 -5.01 13.33
N SER A 94 -1.24 -5.35 13.42
CA SER A 94 -0.55 -5.71 14.66
C SER A 94 -0.27 -4.50 15.56
N LYS A 95 -0.49 -3.26 15.06
CA LYS A 95 -0.17 -1.99 15.74
C LYS A 95 1.31 -1.87 16.14
N GLU A 96 2.20 -2.54 15.40
CA GLU A 96 3.64 -2.44 15.64
C GLU A 96 4.24 -1.16 15.05
N LEU A 97 3.69 -0.69 13.93
CA LEU A 97 4.10 0.55 13.26
C LEU A 97 2.91 1.49 13.04
N PRO A 98 3.13 2.82 13.05
CA PRO A 98 2.08 3.78 12.78
C PRO A 98 1.61 3.70 11.32
N CYS A 99 0.29 3.65 11.13
CA CYS A 99 -0.33 3.47 9.82
C CYS A 99 0.13 4.52 8.81
N ARG A 100 0.22 5.79 9.24
CA ARG A 100 0.60 6.92 8.38
C ARG A 100 1.98 6.75 7.77
N GLU A 101 2.98 6.34 8.56
CA GLU A 101 4.35 6.16 8.08
C GLU A 101 4.44 5.00 7.10
N VAL A 102 3.79 3.87 7.42
CA VAL A 102 3.77 2.69 6.54
C VAL A 102 3.09 3.02 5.21
N LEU A 103 1.95 3.72 5.22
CA LEU A 103 1.25 4.14 4.01
C LEU A 103 2.12 5.05 3.14
N HIS A 104 2.79 6.03 3.75
CA HIS A 104 3.67 6.94 3.04
C HIS A 104 4.87 6.21 2.40
N ASP A 105 5.56 5.34 3.16
CA ASP A 105 6.68 4.56 2.65
C ASP A 105 6.25 3.62 1.51
N LEU A 106 5.14 2.90 1.66
CA LEU A 106 4.65 1.98 0.63
C LEU A 106 4.34 2.69 -0.70
N VAL A 107 3.74 3.89 -0.65
CA VAL A 107 3.47 4.69 -1.86
C VAL A 107 4.75 5.16 -2.53
N GLU A 108 5.71 5.66 -1.76
CA GLU A 108 7.00 6.13 -2.27
C GLU A 108 7.82 4.97 -2.85
N MET A 109 7.87 3.82 -2.16
CA MET A 109 8.52 2.61 -2.63
C MET A 109 7.90 2.07 -3.93
N CYS A 110 6.58 2.18 -4.10
CA CYS A 110 5.89 1.81 -5.34
C CYS A 110 6.29 2.64 -6.56
N ARG A 111 6.93 3.81 -6.39
CA ARG A 111 7.46 4.62 -7.50
C ARG A 111 8.61 3.92 -8.24
N GLY A 112 9.28 2.95 -7.61
CA GLY A 112 10.34 2.19 -8.24
C GLY A 112 9.90 1.31 -9.41
N VAL A 113 8.59 1.04 -9.58
CA VAL A 113 8.06 0.22 -10.69
C VAL A 113 7.39 1.11 -11.74
N GLN A 114 8.16 1.48 -12.76
CA GLN A 114 7.72 2.36 -13.85
C GLN A 114 7.15 1.62 -15.08
N HIS A 115 7.20 0.29 -15.09
CA HIS A 115 6.62 -0.50 -16.18
C HIS A 115 5.08 -0.44 -16.09
N PRO A 116 4.35 -0.02 -17.14
CA PRO A 116 2.91 0.24 -17.06
C PRO A 116 2.06 -0.90 -16.52
N MET A 117 2.17 -2.10 -17.11
CA MET A 117 1.38 -3.25 -16.68
C MET A 117 1.70 -3.67 -15.24
N ARG A 118 2.99 -3.97 -14.95
CA ARG A 118 3.45 -4.38 -13.62
C ARG A 118 3.14 -3.34 -12.53
N GLY A 119 3.33 -2.06 -12.83
CA GLY A 119 3.07 -0.96 -11.91
C GLY A 119 1.58 -0.75 -11.65
N LEU A 120 0.72 -0.90 -12.66
CA LEU A 120 -0.73 -0.86 -12.49
C LEU A 120 -1.21 -1.97 -11.55
N PHE A 121 -0.76 -3.21 -11.77
CA PHE A 121 -1.14 -4.33 -10.91
C PHE A 121 -0.58 -4.23 -9.50
N LEU A 122 0.67 -3.80 -9.34
CA LEU A 122 1.26 -3.58 -8.02
C LEU A 122 0.50 -2.50 -7.23
N ARG A 123 0.15 -1.39 -7.88
CA ARG A 123 -0.60 -0.30 -7.25
C ARG A 123 -2.05 -0.67 -6.98
N ASN A 124 -2.65 -1.52 -7.82
CA ASN A 124 -3.96 -2.09 -7.56
C ASN A 124 -3.92 -3.06 -6.36
N TYR A 125 -2.84 -3.84 -6.23
CA TYR A 125 -2.60 -4.68 -5.06
C TYR A 125 -2.50 -3.83 -3.79
N LEU A 126 -1.66 -2.79 -3.79
CA LEU A 126 -1.55 -1.82 -2.68
C LEU A 126 -2.93 -1.30 -2.23
N LEU A 127 -3.74 -0.81 -3.18
CA LEU A 127 -5.08 -0.29 -2.90
C LEU A 127 -6.03 -1.37 -2.34
N SER A 128 -5.90 -2.61 -2.80
CA SER A 128 -6.75 -3.73 -2.38
C SER A 128 -6.36 -4.28 -1.02
N SER A 129 -5.05 -4.33 -0.71
CA SER A 129 -4.52 -4.84 0.56
C SER A 129 -4.82 -3.93 1.74
N ILE A 130 -4.77 -2.60 1.54
CA ILE A 130 -5.15 -1.63 2.55
C ILE A 130 -6.68 -1.46 2.50
N ARG A 131 -7.41 -2.20 3.34
CA ARG A 131 -8.88 -2.15 3.40
C ARG A 131 -9.35 -0.81 3.98
N PRO A 132 -10.59 -0.34 3.70
CA PRO A 132 -11.12 0.93 4.23
C PRO A 132 -10.97 1.05 5.75
N GLY A 133 -11.25 -0.01 6.51
CA GLY A 133 -11.08 0.00 7.97
C GLY A 133 -9.64 0.05 8.50
N LEU A 134 -8.62 0.01 7.62
CA LEU A 134 -7.22 0.27 7.99
C LEU A 134 -6.78 1.70 7.65
N LEU A 135 -7.55 2.41 6.81
CA LEU A 135 -7.25 3.78 6.45
C LEU A 135 -7.62 4.67 7.63
N PRO A 136 -6.77 5.66 7.97
CA PRO A 136 -7.15 6.63 8.97
C PRO A 136 -8.39 7.41 8.54
N ASP A 137 -9.47 7.32 9.33
CA ASP A 137 -10.78 7.95 9.06
C ASP A 137 -11.18 8.92 10.18
N ALA A 138 -10.23 9.35 11.01
CA ALA A 138 -10.49 10.32 12.06
C ALA A 138 -10.53 11.75 11.47
N ASP A 139 -11.69 12.40 11.64
CA ASP A 139 -11.88 13.83 11.35
C ASP A 139 -11.27 14.65 12.49
N LEU A 140 -9.94 14.79 12.50
CA LEU A 140 -9.31 15.72 13.44
C LEU A 140 -9.63 17.17 13.03
N PRO A 141 -9.98 18.06 13.98
CA PRO A 141 -10.20 19.45 13.67
C PRO A 141 -8.92 20.03 13.07
N LEU A 142 -9.04 20.57 11.86
CA LEU A 142 -7.93 21.23 11.16
C LEU A 142 -7.31 22.29 12.09
N PRO A 143 -5.96 22.41 12.15
CA PRO A 143 -5.36 23.52 12.85
C PRO A 143 -5.87 24.84 12.23
N PRO A 144 -6.32 25.80 13.05
CA PRO A 144 -6.88 27.05 12.54
C PRO A 144 -5.81 27.80 11.75
N HIS A 145 -6.21 28.32 10.58
CA HIS A 145 -5.37 29.19 9.77
C HIS A 145 -4.93 30.41 10.60
N GLY A 146 -3.61 30.67 10.65
CA GLY A 146 -3.07 31.95 11.09
C GLY A 146 -2.20 31.96 12.33
N ALA A 147 -1.39 30.93 12.60
CA ALA A 147 -0.24 31.12 13.48
C ALA A 147 0.85 31.90 12.74
N THR A 148 0.65 33.22 12.64
CA THR A 148 1.70 34.18 12.34
C THR A 148 2.82 33.94 13.35
N GLN A 149 4.03 33.69 12.84
CA GLN A 149 5.25 33.78 13.64
C GLN A 149 5.37 35.22 14.11
N ASP A 150 5.05 35.49 15.37
CA ASP A 150 5.61 36.64 16.08
C ASP A 150 5.61 36.30 17.58
N GLY A 151 6.77 36.51 18.20
CA GLY A 151 7.16 35.95 19.48
C GLY A 151 6.37 36.47 20.69
N ASP A 152 6.13 35.58 21.64
CA ASP A 152 6.63 35.72 23.01
C ASP A 152 6.36 34.42 23.78
N LEU A 153 7.39 33.90 24.44
CA LEU A 153 7.26 32.80 25.40
C LEU A 153 6.59 33.34 26.69
N PRO A 154 5.73 32.54 27.32
CA PRO A 154 5.82 32.42 28.77
C PRO A 154 5.99 30.97 29.19
N THR A 155 7.07 30.72 29.92
CA THR A 155 7.30 29.55 30.75
C THR A 155 6.26 29.48 31.86
N ALA A 156 5.40 28.46 31.84
CA ALA A 156 4.65 28.00 33.01
C ALA A 156 4.35 26.49 32.90
N ASN A 157 4.72 25.77 33.96
CA ASN A 157 4.64 24.32 34.13
C ASN A 157 3.24 23.74 33.90
N CYS A 158 3.16 22.62 33.17
CA CYS A 158 2.13 21.60 33.33
C CYS A 158 2.76 20.21 33.10
N GLU A 159 3.03 19.51 34.19
CA GLU A 159 3.19 18.06 34.21
C GLU A 159 1.84 17.41 33.82
N GLY A 160 1.88 16.37 32.97
CA GLY A 160 0.78 15.43 32.82
C GLY A 160 -0.20 15.65 31.67
N ALA A 161 0.26 15.51 30.43
CA ALA A 161 -0.57 14.96 29.36
C ALA A 161 0.34 14.13 28.46
N ARG A 162 0.13 12.82 28.45
CA ARG A 162 0.75 11.94 27.46
C ARG A 162 0.30 12.42 26.08
N GLU A 163 1.24 12.85 25.27
CA GLU A 163 1.06 13.05 23.83
C GLU A 163 0.79 11.67 23.20
N ASP A 164 -0.46 11.21 23.25
CA ASP A 164 -0.92 9.94 22.65
C ASP A 164 -1.93 10.20 21.52
N GLY A 165 -1.88 11.40 20.90
CA GLY A 165 -2.95 11.90 20.03
C GLY A 165 -2.53 12.44 18.66
N THR A 166 -1.24 12.44 18.30
CA THR A 166 -0.74 13.07 17.07
C THR A 166 -0.32 12.11 15.96
N ASP A 167 -0.37 10.80 16.18
CA ASP A 167 0.19 9.80 15.25
C ASP A 167 -0.86 8.88 14.58
N SER A 168 -2.12 8.98 15.02
CA SER A 168 -3.22 8.42 14.25
C SER A 168 -3.46 9.32 13.04
N GLY A 169 -3.10 8.88 11.85
CA GLY A 169 -3.31 9.66 10.62
C GLY A 169 -4.77 10.16 10.49
N THR A 170 -4.97 11.09 9.56
CA THR A 170 -6.26 11.73 9.31
C THR A 170 -6.92 11.19 8.05
N VAL A 171 -8.20 11.48 7.86
CA VAL A 171 -8.93 11.27 6.58
C VAL A 171 -8.15 11.89 5.42
N LEU A 172 -7.49 13.03 5.65
CA LEU A 172 -6.68 13.70 4.64
C LEU A 172 -5.46 12.87 4.23
N ASP A 173 -4.81 12.16 5.14
CA ASP A 173 -3.71 11.24 4.82
C ASP A 173 -4.22 10.10 3.91
N SER A 174 -5.41 9.56 4.20
CA SER A 174 -6.08 8.54 3.39
C SER A 174 -6.43 9.05 1.99
N VAL A 175 -7.03 10.23 1.89
CA VAL A 175 -7.36 10.86 0.61
C VAL A 175 -6.09 11.12 -0.19
N ASN A 176 -5.05 11.69 0.43
CA ASN A 176 -3.78 11.97 -0.23
C ASN A 176 -3.12 10.68 -0.73
N PHE A 177 -3.08 9.63 0.09
CA PHE A 177 -2.60 8.30 -0.29
C PHE A 177 -3.32 7.79 -1.55
N ILE A 178 -4.65 7.85 -1.59
CA ILE A 178 -5.43 7.36 -2.74
C ILE A 178 -5.18 8.23 -3.97
N LEU A 179 -5.09 9.56 -3.82
CA LEU A 179 -4.87 10.49 -4.93
C LEU A 179 -3.47 10.35 -5.53
N ILE A 180 -2.43 10.19 -4.72
CA ILE A 180 -1.07 9.92 -5.21
C ILE A 180 -1.07 8.59 -5.98
N ASN A 181 -1.71 7.56 -5.43
CA ASN A 181 -1.81 6.26 -6.11
C ASN A 181 -2.57 6.37 -7.44
N PHE A 182 -3.70 7.08 -7.46
CA PHE A 182 -4.50 7.36 -8.65
C PHE A 182 -3.69 8.10 -9.72
N ALA A 183 -2.99 9.18 -9.34
CA ALA A 183 -2.19 9.98 -10.26
C ALA A 183 -1.09 9.14 -10.92
N GLU A 184 -0.38 8.31 -10.13
CA GLU A 184 0.66 7.43 -10.66
C GLU A 184 0.08 6.30 -11.53
N MET A 185 -1.04 5.68 -11.12
CA MET A 185 -1.73 4.69 -11.95
C MET A 185 -2.23 5.30 -13.28
N ASN A 186 -2.77 6.52 -13.25
CA ASN A 186 -3.21 7.23 -14.44
C ASN A 186 -2.02 7.53 -15.38
N LYS A 187 -0.88 7.98 -14.85
CA LYS A 187 0.35 8.17 -15.64
C LYS A 187 0.80 6.86 -16.32
N LEU A 188 0.81 5.75 -15.60
CA LEU A 188 1.16 4.44 -16.15
C LEU A 188 0.17 3.99 -17.23
N TRP A 189 -1.12 4.17 -16.98
CA TRP A 189 -2.19 3.84 -17.93
C TRP A 189 -2.10 4.66 -19.23
N VAL A 190 -1.83 5.96 -19.15
CA VAL A 190 -1.58 6.82 -20.31
C VAL A 190 -0.30 6.40 -21.05
N ARG A 191 0.74 5.98 -20.31
CA ARG A 191 1.99 5.50 -20.93
C ARG A 191 1.78 4.25 -21.80
N MET A 192 0.81 3.39 -21.48
CA MET A 192 0.48 2.22 -22.30
C MET A 192 0.08 2.58 -23.74
N GLN A 193 -0.53 3.76 -23.95
CA GLN A 193 -0.90 4.28 -25.27
C GLN A 193 0.31 4.39 -26.22
N HIS A 194 1.50 4.63 -25.68
CA HIS A 194 2.72 4.93 -26.46
C HIS A 194 3.70 3.75 -26.50
N GLN A 195 3.45 2.66 -25.78
CA GLN A 195 4.37 1.51 -25.74
C GLN A 195 4.15 0.53 -26.89
N GLY A 196 5.20 0.22 -27.65
CA GLY A 196 5.16 -0.79 -28.71
C GLY A 196 4.91 -0.22 -30.10
N HIS A 197 4.80 -1.10 -31.10
CA HIS A 197 4.68 -0.68 -32.50
C HIS A 197 3.32 -0.04 -32.80
N THR A 198 3.32 0.85 -33.79
CA THR A 198 2.11 1.54 -34.30
C THR A 198 1.10 0.57 -34.90
N ARG A 199 1.54 -0.55 -35.48
CA ARG A 199 0.67 -1.58 -36.05
C ARG A 199 -0.22 -2.27 -35.01
N ASP A 200 0.22 -2.36 -33.75
CA ASP A 200 -0.54 -3.00 -32.68
C ASP A 200 -1.39 -2.00 -31.87
N ARG A 201 -1.58 -0.77 -32.40
CA ARG A 201 -2.25 0.33 -31.69
C ARG A 201 -3.67 -0.03 -31.28
N GLU A 202 -4.48 -0.60 -32.18
CA GLU A 202 -5.88 -0.96 -31.87
C GLU A 202 -5.97 -2.01 -30.76
N ARG A 203 -5.13 -3.06 -30.82
CA ARG A 203 -5.06 -4.08 -29.78
C ARG A 203 -4.69 -3.47 -28.43
N ARG A 204 -3.68 -2.59 -28.40
CA ARG A 204 -3.26 -1.89 -27.18
C ARG A 204 -4.32 -0.95 -26.64
N GLU A 205 -5.07 -0.27 -27.51
CA GLU A 205 -6.18 0.58 -27.09
C GLU A 205 -7.30 -0.23 -26.43
N GLN A 206 -7.59 -1.44 -26.95
CA GLN A 206 -8.55 -2.35 -26.31
C GLN A 206 -8.03 -2.84 -24.94
N GLU A 207 -6.80 -3.34 -24.90
CA GLU A 207 -6.15 -3.77 -23.66
C GLU A 207 -6.11 -2.65 -22.59
N ARG A 208 -5.84 -1.41 -23.02
CA ARG A 208 -5.86 -0.24 -22.15
C ARG A 208 -7.28 0.06 -21.63
N ARG A 209 -8.31 -0.10 -22.45
CA ARG A 209 -9.71 0.07 -22.01
C ARG A 209 -10.07 -0.94 -20.94
N ASP A 210 -9.63 -2.20 -21.08
CA ASP A 210 -9.92 -3.23 -20.10
C ASP A 210 -9.27 -2.91 -18.73
N LEU A 211 -8.05 -2.38 -18.74
CA LEU A 211 -7.32 -2.00 -17.52
C LEU A 211 -7.80 -0.69 -16.86
N ARG A 212 -8.71 0.08 -17.49
CA ARG A 212 -9.23 1.33 -16.91
C ARG A 212 -9.92 1.12 -15.56
N VAL A 213 -10.48 -0.08 -15.35
CA VAL A 213 -11.16 -0.47 -14.11
C VAL A 213 -10.21 -0.44 -12.91
N LEU A 214 -8.93 -0.78 -13.10
CA LEU A 214 -7.91 -0.75 -12.05
C LEU A 214 -7.64 0.69 -11.59
N VAL A 215 -7.59 1.63 -12.53
CA VAL A 215 -7.42 3.06 -12.21
C VAL A 215 -8.67 3.60 -11.52
N GLY A 216 -9.85 3.25 -12.04
CA GLY A 216 -11.15 3.66 -11.49
C GLY A 216 -11.42 3.14 -10.08
N ALA A 217 -10.81 2.03 -9.67
CA ALA A 217 -10.92 1.49 -8.32
C ALA A 217 -10.47 2.49 -7.23
N ASN A 218 -9.52 3.40 -7.54
CA ASN A 218 -9.12 4.46 -6.61
C ASN A 218 -10.27 5.44 -6.33
N ILE A 219 -11.01 5.84 -7.38
CA ILE A 219 -12.14 6.76 -7.22
C ILE A 219 -13.26 6.09 -6.41
N HIS A 220 -13.53 4.82 -6.70
CA HIS A 220 -14.46 4.04 -5.90
C HIS A 220 -14.01 3.97 -4.44
N ARG A 221 -12.70 3.84 -4.18
CA ARG A 221 -12.19 3.83 -2.80
C ARG A 221 -12.40 5.15 -2.06
N ILE A 222 -12.22 6.29 -2.72
CA ILE A 222 -12.51 7.60 -2.11
C ILE A 222 -13.98 7.68 -1.71
N SER A 223 -14.90 7.18 -2.57
CA SER A 223 -16.33 7.20 -2.26
C SER A 223 -16.75 6.30 -1.08
N GLN A 224 -15.86 5.42 -0.61
CA GLN A 224 -16.09 4.55 0.54
C GLN A 224 -15.59 5.16 1.87
N LEU A 225 -14.91 6.31 1.83
CA LEU A 225 -14.48 7.01 3.03
C LEU A 225 -15.67 7.79 3.60
N GLU A 226 -16.14 7.42 4.79
CA GLU A 226 -17.37 7.95 5.39
C GLU A 226 -17.23 9.42 5.81
N SER A 227 -16.01 9.88 6.11
CA SER A 227 -15.72 11.23 6.60
C SER A 227 -15.37 12.24 5.49
N VAL A 228 -15.53 11.90 4.20
CA VAL A 228 -15.23 12.88 3.14
C VAL A 228 -16.37 13.90 3.05
N SER A 229 -16.22 14.99 3.79
CA SER A 229 -17.14 16.12 3.79
C SER A 229 -17.11 16.88 2.44
N ILE A 230 -18.23 17.54 2.10
CA ILE A 230 -18.35 18.39 0.91
C ILE A 230 -17.26 19.48 0.87
N GLU A 231 -16.82 19.97 2.03
CA GLU A 231 -15.75 20.96 2.15
C GLU A 231 -14.39 20.40 1.69
N LEU A 232 -14.07 19.15 2.03
CA LEU A 232 -12.87 18.46 1.54
C LEU A 232 -12.90 18.25 0.03
N TYR A 233 -14.05 17.86 -0.55
CA TYR A 233 -14.22 17.76 -2.01
C TYR A 233 -13.99 19.10 -2.72
N SER A 234 -14.47 20.21 -2.15
CA SER A 234 -14.34 21.54 -2.76
C SER A 234 -12.93 22.14 -2.74
N ARG A 235 -12.08 21.71 -1.79
CA ARG A 235 -10.70 22.22 -1.63
C ARG A 235 -9.66 21.45 -2.43
N VAL A 236 -9.99 20.23 -2.85
CA VAL A 236 -9.09 19.33 -3.60
C VAL A 236 -9.35 19.38 -5.12
N GLY A 237 -10.46 20.00 -5.54
CA GLY A 237 -10.84 20.22 -6.94
C GLY A 237 -10.17 21.40 -7.61
#